data_AF-A0A949HEN0-F1
#
_entry.id   AF-A0A949HEN0-F1
#
_cell.length_a   1.000
_cell.length_b   1.000
_cell.length_c   1.000
_cell.angle_alpha   90.00
_cell.angle_beta   90.00
_cell.angle_gamma   90.00
#
_symmetry.space_group_name_H-M   'P 1'
#
loop_
_entity.id
_entity.type
_entity.pdbx_description
1 polymer ?
#
loop_
_entity_poly.entity_id
_entity_poly.type
_entity_poly.pdbx_seq_one_letter_code
_entity_poly.pdbx_strand_id
1 'polypeptide(L)'
;HTTPAQLRIFCIDGKGPDGALWRGLAHNWCGPITREEDIPGAIAALEALRGERMQLLEQHGVTKWEELPTQNRPPLVWVVINELSLLEKVLGRELERWLTRELSSALVGGIRYCILMQDASNWETGWRRQIGLAVAGGQVSRDADKPNLGMSTAEIKGRGGVPPSELPERGFFHRPLLP
;
A
#
# COMPACT_ATOMS: atom_id res chain seq x y z
N HIS A 1 11.20 -4.08 -20.31
CA HIS A 1 11.88 -4.25 -19.01
C HIS A 1 11.81 -2.94 -18.24
N THR A 2 11.47 -2.99 -16.95
CA THR A 2 11.39 -1.80 -16.07
C THR A 2 12.74 -1.56 -15.38
N THR A 3 13.29 -0.36 -15.49
CA THR A 3 14.60 -0.01 -14.91
C THR A 3 14.47 0.64 -13.53
N PRO A 4 15.53 0.65 -12.70
CA PRO A 4 15.54 1.37 -11.41
C PRO A 4 15.34 2.90 -11.53
N ALA A 5 15.55 3.47 -12.72
CA ALA A 5 15.26 4.88 -12.99
C ALA A 5 13.75 5.13 -13.23
N GLN A 6 12.99 4.08 -13.54
CA GLN A 6 11.54 4.15 -13.75
C GLN A 6 10.78 3.76 -12.48
N LEU A 7 11.24 2.74 -11.77
CA LEU A 7 10.58 2.17 -10.60
C LEU A 7 11.60 1.90 -9.49
N ARG A 8 11.25 2.32 -8.28
CA ARG A 8 11.89 1.90 -7.04
C ARG A 8 10.89 1.22 -6.13
N ILE A 9 11.36 0.31 -5.30
CA ILE A 9 10.55 -0.49 -4.39
C ILE A 9 11.06 -0.27 -2.97
N PHE A 10 10.14 -0.10 -2.02
CA PHE A 10 10.47 -0.05 -0.61
C PHE A 10 9.64 -1.06 0.17
N CYS A 11 10.28 -2.11 0.67
CA CYS A 11 9.62 -3.15 1.45
C CYS A 11 9.75 -2.86 2.94
N ILE A 12 8.61 -2.85 3.63
CA ILE A 12 8.48 -2.79 5.08
C ILE A 12 7.92 -4.13 5.54
N ASP A 13 8.80 -4.97 6.06
CA ASP A 13 8.50 -6.30 6.59
C ASP A 13 9.17 -6.48 7.96
N GLY A 14 8.64 -5.81 8.99
CA GLY A 14 9.20 -5.84 10.34
C GLY A 14 9.22 -7.23 11.03
N LYS A 15 8.74 -8.29 10.37
CA LYS A 15 8.88 -9.69 10.80
C LYS A 15 10.17 -10.34 10.29
N GLY A 16 10.69 -9.90 9.14
CA GLY A 16 12.05 -10.20 8.66
C GLY A 16 12.18 -11.13 7.45
N PRO A 17 11.62 -12.36 7.44
CA PRO A 17 11.94 -13.36 6.43
C PRO A 17 11.65 -12.97 4.99
N ASP A 18 10.53 -12.30 4.72
CA ASP A 18 10.09 -12.02 3.35
C ASP A 18 10.88 -10.84 2.77
N GLY A 19 11.00 -9.76 3.55
CA GLY A 19 11.76 -8.57 3.17
C GLY A 19 13.27 -8.84 3.07
N ALA A 20 13.79 -9.80 3.84
CA ALA A 20 15.21 -10.19 3.75
C ALA A 20 15.58 -10.73 2.36
N LEU A 21 14.65 -11.39 1.67
CA LEU A 21 14.87 -11.90 0.30
C LEU A 21 15.06 -10.78 -0.73
N TRP A 22 14.68 -9.55 -0.37
CA TRP A 22 14.69 -8.40 -1.28
C TRP A 22 15.96 -7.57 -1.12
N ARG A 23 16.87 -7.93 -0.20
CA ARG A 23 18.12 -7.21 0.01
C ARG A 23 18.99 -7.23 -1.25
N GLY A 24 19.63 -6.10 -1.55
CA GLY A 24 20.56 -5.96 -2.68
C GLY A 24 19.91 -5.87 -4.06
N LEU A 25 18.58 -5.98 -4.17
CA LEU A 25 17.90 -5.76 -5.45
C LEU A 25 18.12 -4.32 -5.96
N ALA A 26 18.45 -4.19 -7.24
CA ALA A 26 18.77 -2.91 -7.86
C ALA A 26 17.61 -1.90 -7.81
N HIS A 27 16.37 -2.38 -7.73
CA HIS A 27 15.16 -1.56 -7.64
C HIS A 27 14.87 -1.05 -6.23
N ASN A 28 15.62 -1.47 -5.20
CA ASN A 28 15.39 -0.94 -3.87
C ASN A 28 15.58 0.58 -3.84
N TRP A 29 14.61 1.29 -3.28
CA TRP A 29 14.73 2.71 -2.98
C TRP A 29 15.72 2.92 -1.82
N CYS A 30 15.53 2.13 -0.76
CA CYS A 30 16.45 1.94 0.36
C CYS A 30 16.40 0.46 0.79
N GLY A 31 17.27 0.06 1.72
CA GLY A 31 17.28 -1.32 2.22
C GLY A 31 15.91 -1.71 2.81
N PRO A 32 15.44 -2.95 2.59
CA PRO A 32 14.17 -3.40 3.14
C PRO A 32 14.21 -3.36 4.67
N ILE A 33 13.11 -2.92 5.27
CA ILE A 33 12.95 -2.88 6.73
C ILE A 33 12.57 -4.26 7.20
N THR A 34 13.49 -4.92 7.92
CA THR A 34 13.33 -6.32 8.35
C THR A 34 13.21 -6.46 9.88
N ARG A 35 13.20 -5.34 10.59
CA ARG A 35 13.21 -5.25 12.05
C ARG A 35 12.17 -4.22 12.50
N GLU A 36 11.46 -4.51 13.58
CA GLU A 36 10.36 -3.67 14.07
C GLU A 36 10.87 -2.28 14.54
N GLU A 37 12.04 -2.25 15.18
CA GLU A 37 12.71 -1.05 15.68
C GLU A 37 13.13 -0.04 14.59
N ASP A 38 13.23 -0.49 13.34
CA ASP A 38 13.62 0.36 12.20
C ASP A 38 12.40 1.04 11.53
N ILE A 39 11.17 0.62 11.88
CA ILE A 39 9.92 1.14 11.31
C ILE A 39 9.75 2.65 11.53
N PRO A 40 10.03 3.25 12.72
CA PRO A 40 9.95 4.70 12.89
C PRO A 40 10.81 5.47 11.89
N GLY A 41 12.03 5.00 11.64
CA GLY A 41 12.94 5.59 10.66
C GLY A 41 12.42 5.47 9.22
N ALA A 42 11.81 4.33 8.89
CA ALA A 42 11.17 4.10 7.61
C ALA A 42 10.01 5.06 7.33
N ILE A 43 9.16 5.30 8.35
CA ILE A 43 8.04 6.24 8.27
C ILE A 43 8.56 7.66 8.06
N ALA A 44 9.55 8.10 8.83
CA ALA A 44 10.15 9.41 8.68
C ALA A 44 10.76 9.61 7.27
N ALA A 45 11.41 8.58 6.73
CA ALA A 45 11.96 8.62 5.37
C ALA A 45 10.87 8.78 4.30
N LEU A 46 9.74 8.08 4.45
CA LEU A 46 8.59 8.22 3.54
C LEU A 46 7.99 9.62 3.59
N GLU A 47 7.84 10.19 4.79
CA GLU A 47 7.34 11.55 4.96
C GLU A 47 8.26 12.60 4.35
N ALA A 48 9.59 12.43 4.51
CA ALA A 48 10.59 13.27 3.88
C ALA A 48 10.51 13.17 2.35
N LEU A 49 10.48 11.95 1.80
CA LEU A 49 10.31 11.72 0.37
C LEU A 49 9.05 12.39 -0.16
N ARG A 50 7.92 12.25 0.54
CA ARG A 50 6.67 12.90 0.16
C ARG A 50 6.81 14.42 0.15
N GLY A 51 7.46 14.99 1.16
CA GLY A 51 7.77 16.42 1.21
C GLY A 51 8.60 16.89 0.02
N GLU A 52 9.69 16.18 -0.30
CA GLU A 52 10.54 16.44 -1.47
C GLU A 52 9.74 16.38 -2.78
N ARG A 53 8.86 15.37 -2.92
CA ARG A 53 8.00 15.23 -4.10
C ARG A 53 7.03 16.40 -4.23
N MET A 54 6.42 16.88 -3.14
CA MET A 54 5.49 18.00 -3.20
C MET A 54 6.20 19.30 -3.59
N GLN A 55 7.39 19.54 -3.03
CA GLN A 55 8.22 20.69 -3.42
C GLN A 55 8.61 20.63 -4.89
N LEU A 56 8.95 19.44 -5.42
CA LEU A 56 9.31 19.27 -6.82
C LEU A 56 8.13 19.61 -7.76
N LEU A 57 6.91 19.19 -7.40
CA LEU A 57 5.70 19.52 -8.17
C LEU A 57 5.45 21.03 -8.17
N GLU A 58 5.56 21.67 -7.00
CA GLU A 58 5.40 23.13 -6.85
C GLU A 58 6.43 23.91 -7.69
N GLN A 59 7.69 23.51 -7.65
CA GLN A 59 8.77 24.13 -8.44
C GLN A 59 8.52 24.09 -9.95
N HIS A 60 7.82 23.06 -10.43
CA HIS A 60 7.48 22.90 -11.85
C HIS A 60 6.07 23.40 -12.19
N GLY A 61 5.31 23.91 -11.21
CA GLY A 61 3.95 24.40 -11.43
C GLY A 61 2.95 23.31 -11.86
N VAL A 62 3.19 22.06 -11.47
CA VAL A 62 2.33 20.92 -11.81
C VAL A 62 1.67 20.33 -10.58
N THR A 63 0.62 19.53 -10.76
CA THR A 63 -0.15 18.95 -9.65
C THR A 63 0.07 17.46 -9.47
N LYS A 64 0.64 16.79 -10.48
CA LYS A 64 0.84 15.34 -10.48
C LYS A 64 2.22 14.96 -10.99
N TRP A 65 2.78 13.89 -10.44
CA TRP A 65 4.07 13.33 -10.84
C TRP A 65 4.15 13.00 -12.33
N GLU A 66 3.05 12.54 -12.94
CA GLU A 66 2.95 12.22 -14.37
C GLU A 66 3.09 13.46 -15.27
N GLU A 67 2.89 14.66 -14.73
CA GLU A 67 2.98 15.95 -15.43
C GLU A 67 4.41 16.52 -15.41
N LEU A 68 5.29 15.99 -14.56
CA LEU A 68 6.69 16.44 -14.50
C LEU A 68 7.41 16.18 -15.83
N PRO A 69 8.29 17.10 -16.28
CA PRO A 69 9.17 16.87 -17.42
C PRO A 69 9.95 15.57 -17.24
N THR A 70 10.08 14.77 -18.30
CA THR A 70 10.65 13.40 -18.19
C THR A 70 12.06 13.41 -17.58
N GLN A 71 12.87 14.41 -17.92
CA GLN A 71 14.23 14.56 -17.40
C GLN A 71 14.30 14.98 -15.92
N ASN A 72 13.21 15.54 -15.38
CA ASN A 72 13.09 15.91 -13.96
C ASN A 72 12.21 14.93 -13.18
N ARG A 73 11.57 13.98 -13.86
CA ARG A 73 10.64 13.03 -13.26
C ARG A 73 11.43 11.95 -12.52
N PRO A 74 11.35 11.90 -11.18
CA PRO A 74 12.04 10.89 -10.42
C PRO A 74 11.33 9.53 -10.58
N PRO A 75 11.96 8.39 -10.24
CA PRO A 75 11.29 7.10 -10.32
C PRO A 75 10.02 7.07 -9.46
N LEU A 76 9.03 6.31 -9.93
CA LEU A 76 7.88 5.93 -9.12
C LEU A 76 8.38 5.09 -7.94
N VAL A 77 7.87 5.35 -6.74
CA VAL A 77 8.21 4.55 -5.55
C VAL A 77 7.01 3.68 -5.18
N TRP A 78 7.21 2.37 -5.21
CA TRP A 78 6.22 1.40 -4.76
C TRP A 78 6.57 0.90 -3.36
N VAL A 79 5.79 1.34 -2.38
CA VAL A 79 5.94 0.98 -0.97
C VAL A 79 5.10 -0.26 -0.70
N VAL A 80 5.74 -1.33 -0.24
CA VAL A 80 5.10 -2.60 0.10
C VAL A 80 5.15 -2.75 1.63
N ILE A 81 3.99 -2.63 2.27
CA ILE A 81 3.82 -2.90 3.69
C ILE A 81 3.34 -4.34 3.82
N ASN A 82 4.22 -5.25 4.22
CA ASN A 82 3.95 -6.70 4.22
C ASN A 82 2.93 -7.11 5.31
N GLU A 83 2.82 -6.33 6.37
CA GLU A 83 1.87 -6.54 7.44
C GLU A 83 1.53 -5.21 8.12
N LEU A 84 0.29 -4.74 7.94
CA LEU A 84 -0.13 -3.45 8.49
C LEU A 84 -0.13 -3.43 10.03
N SER A 85 -0.42 -4.55 10.69
CA SER A 85 -0.43 -4.63 12.17
C SER A 85 0.95 -4.37 12.80
N LEU A 86 2.04 -4.47 12.03
CA LEU A 86 3.37 -4.08 12.52
C LEU A 86 3.49 -2.57 12.70
N LEU A 87 2.89 -1.79 11.80
CA LEU A 87 2.87 -0.34 11.95
C LEU A 87 1.96 0.06 13.12
N GLU A 88 0.94 -0.75 13.44
CA GLU A 88 0.03 -0.48 14.57
C GLU A 88 0.77 -0.57 15.91
N LYS A 89 1.68 -1.54 16.06
CA LYS A 89 2.51 -1.64 17.26
C LYS A 89 3.38 -0.40 17.49
N VAL A 90 3.80 0.27 16.41
CA VAL A 90 4.71 1.41 16.46
C VAL A 90 3.96 2.73 16.57
N LEU A 91 2.92 2.93 15.75
CA LEU A 91 2.16 4.18 15.70
C LEU A 91 0.95 4.19 16.64
N GLY A 92 0.49 3.02 17.09
CA GLY A 92 -0.72 2.86 17.89
C GLY A 92 -1.91 3.54 17.23
N ARG A 93 -2.58 4.39 18.00
CA ARG A 93 -3.79 5.13 17.59
C ARG A 93 -3.55 6.13 16.45
N GLU A 94 -2.30 6.53 16.20
CA GLU A 94 -1.98 7.48 15.13
C GLU A 94 -1.87 6.81 13.76
N LEU A 95 -1.86 5.47 13.70
CA LEU A 95 -1.71 4.75 12.44
C LEU A 95 -2.77 5.13 11.41
N GLU A 96 -4.05 5.14 11.79
CA GLU A 96 -5.14 5.38 10.86
C GLU A 96 -5.13 6.82 10.31
N ARG A 97 -4.77 7.77 11.17
CA ARG A 97 -4.57 9.18 10.79
C ARG A 97 -3.38 9.32 9.85
N TRP A 98 -2.28 8.64 10.16
CA TRP A 98 -1.09 8.61 9.32
C TRP A 98 -1.39 8.01 7.95
N LEU A 99 -2.03 6.84 7.88
CA LEU A 99 -2.43 6.19 6.61
C LEU A 99 -3.33 7.10 5.78
N THR A 100 -4.32 7.76 6.39
CA THR A 100 -5.22 8.66 5.67
C THR A 100 -4.44 9.83 5.04
N ARG A 101 -3.55 10.45 5.80
CA ARG A 101 -2.69 11.55 5.31
C ARG A 101 -1.72 11.07 4.23
N GLU A 102 -1.07 9.94 4.47
CA GLU A 102 -0.03 9.43 3.59
C GLU A 102 -0.63 8.97 2.26
N LEU A 103 -1.68 8.14 2.27
CA LEU A 103 -2.30 7.63 1.05
C LEU A 103 -2.96 8.72 0.20
N SER A 104 -3.55 9.74 0.82
CA SER A 104 -4.16 10.86 0.09
C SER A 104 -3.14 11.73 -0.65
N SER A 105 -1.94 11.89 -0.09
CA SER A 105 -0.93 12.82 -0.59
C SER A 105 0.18 12.13 -1.39
N ALA A 106 0.46 10.85 -1.12
CA ALA A 106 1.50 10.08 -1.79
C ALA A 106 1.24 9.89 -3.30
N LEU A 107 -0.04 9.73 -3.67
CA LEU A 107 -0.43 9.43 -5.05
C LEU A 107 0.05 10.52 -6.02
N VAL A 108 -0.17 11.78 -5.68
CA VAL A 108 0.24 12.91 -6.52
C VAL A 108 1.77 13.01 -6.66
N GLY A 109 2.51 12.56 -5.64
CA GLY A 109 3.98 12.55 -5.63
C GLY A 109 4.64 11.35 -6.33
N GLY A 110 3.86 10.48 -7.00
CA GLY A 110 4.42 9.29 -7.65
C GLY A 110 4.85 8.21 -6.65
N ILE A 111 4.22 8.19 -5.47
CA ILE A 111 4.40 7.14 -4.46
C ILE A 111 3.13 6.29 -4.47
N ARG A 112 3.27 4.97 -4.46
CA ARG A 112 2.17 4.00 -4.50
C ARG A 112 2.33 3.04 -3.36
N TYR A 113 1.24 2.68 -2.70
CA TYR A 113 1.25 1.74 -1.58
C TYR A 113 0.59 0.42 -1.97
N CYS A 114 1.25 -0.68 -1.63
CA CYS A 114 0.66 -2.00 -1.54
C CYS A 114 0.68 -2.40 -0.06
N ILE A 115 -0.50 -2.55 0.52
CA ILE A 115 -0.66 -2.85 1.94
C ILE A 115 -1.22 -4.25 2.04
N LEU A 116 -0.47 -5.13 2.69
CA LEU A 116 -0.87 -6.49 3.01
C LEU A 116 -1.32 -6.53 4.47
N MET A 117 -2.44 -7.20 4.69
CA MET A 117 -2.99 -7.45 6.02
C MET A 117 -3.85 -8.70 5.98
N GLN A 118 -3.96 -9.39 7.13
CA GLN A 118 -4.78 -10.60 7.22
C GLN A 118 -6.27 -10.28 7.42
N ASP A 119 -6.58 -9.24 8.20
CA ASP A 119 -7.94 -8.82 8.48
C ASP A 119 -7.96 -7.32 8.80
N ALA A 120 -8.82 -6.57 8.10
CA ALA A 120 -9.07 -5.16 8.37
C ALA A 120 -10.20 -4.93 9.38
N SER A 121 -10.85 -5.97 9.92
CA SER A 121 -11.96 -5.84 10.86
C SER A 121 -11.59 -4.98 12.07
N ASN A 122 -12.52 -4.12 12.51
CA ASN A 122 -12.36 -3.12 13.59
C ASN A 122 -11.48 -1.90 13.32
N TRP A 123 -10.86 -1.77 12.13
CA TRP A 123 -10.16 -0.53 11.76
C TRP A 123 -11.17 0.52 11.24
N GLU A 124 -10.85 1.80 11.37
CA GLU A 124 -11.64 2.87 10.75
C GLU A 124 -11.61 2.75 9.21
N THR A 125 -12.63 3.36 8.58
CA THR A 125 -12.83 3.25 7.12
C THR A 125 -12.17 4.39 6.34
N GLY A 126 -11.63 5.40 7.02
CA GLY A 126 -11.15 6.65 6.42
C GLY A 126 -10.05 6.44 5.39
N TRP A 127 -8.99 5.72 5.78
CA TRP A 127 -7.86 5.41 4.90
C TRP A 127 -8.23 4.39 3.80
N ARG A 128 -9.18 3.48 4.06
CA ARG A 128 -9.64 2.49 3.08
C ARG A 128 -10.27 3.13 1.84
N ARG A 129 -10.92 4.30 2.01
CA ARG A 129 -11.46 5.08 0.88
C ARG A 129 -10.38 5.61 -0.07
N GLN A 130 -9.13 5.66 0.37
CA GLN A 130 -7.99 6.06 -0.46
C GLN A 130 -7.41 4.88 -1.27
N ILE A 131 -7.87 3.66 -1.03
CA ILE A 131 -7.39 2.46 -1.72
C ILE A 131 -8.16 2.30 -3.04
N GLY A 132 -7.45 2.43 -4.16
CA GLY A 132 -8.04 2.30 -5.50
C GLY A 132 -8.27 0.84 -5.96
N LEU A 133 -7.61 -0.13 -5.33
CA LEU A 133 -7.75 -1.55 -5.64
C LEU A 133 -7.66 -2.38 -4.36
N ALA A 134 -8.72 -3.13 -4.06
CA ALA A 134 -8.74 -4.11 -2.99
C ALA A 134 -8.70 -5.53 -3.57
N VAL A 135 -7.85 -6.38 -3.02
CA VAL A 135 -7.73 -7.80 -3.37
C VAL A 135 -7.81 -8.61 -2.08
N ALA A 136 -8.72 -9.56 -2.02
CA ALA A 136 -8.86 -10.46 -0.89
C ALA A 136 -8.76 -11.91 -1.35
N GLY A 137 -7.99 -12.70 -0.61
CA GLY A 137 -8.03 -14.16 -0.69
C GLY A 137 -9.12 -14.73 0.22
N GLY A 138 -9.28 -16.06 0.22
CA GLY A 138 -10.29 -16.75 1.03
C GLY A 138 -10.38 -16.29 2.49
N GLN A 139 -11.59 -15.95 2.94
CA GLN A 139 -11.88 -15.42 4.27
C GLN A 139 -12.64 -16.42 5.13
N VAL A 140 -12.48 -16.34 6.45
CA VAL A 140 -13.13 -17.28 7.39
C VAL A 140 -14.62 -16.97 7.65
N SER A 141 -15.05 -15.73 7.40
CA SER A 141 -16.42 -15.28 7.66
C SER A 141 -16.85 -14.23 6.63
N ARG A 142 -18.16 -14.18 6.39
CA ARG A 142 -18.82 -13.13 5.58
C ARG A 142 -18.63 -11.73 6.15
N ASP A 143 -18.49 -11.63 7.48
CA ASP A 143 -18.26 -10.36 8.16
C ASP A 143 -16.92 -9.73 7.78
N ALA A 144 -15.99 -10.52 7.24
CA ALA A 144 -14.69 -10.07 6.75
C ALA A 144 -14.72 -9.58 5.30
N ASP A 145 -15.80 -9.81 4.52
CA ASP A 145 -15.85 -9.39 3.10
C ASP A 145 -15.86 -7.85 2.98
N LYS A 146 -16.76 -7.18 3.70
CA LYS A 146 -16.91 -5.72 3.66
C LYS A 146 -15.68 -4.95 4.17
N PRO A 147 -15.05 -5.29 5.31
CA PRO A 147 -13.88 -4.57 5.77
C PRO A 147 -12.68 -4.71 4.82
N ASN A 148 -12.53 -5.86 4.15
CA ASN A 148 -11.38 -6.13 3.27
C ASN A 148 -11.58 -5.70 1.81
N LEU A 149 -12.82 -5.71 1.28
CA LEU A 149 -13.11 -5.33 -0.11
C LEU A 149 -13.91 -4.03 -0.26
N GLY A 150 -14.41 -3.45 0.82
CA GLY A 150 -15.33 -2.31 0.78
C GLY A 150 -16.74 -2.66 0.28
N MET A 151 -17.03 -3.93 0.01
CA MET A 151 -18.31 -4.44 -0.49
C MET A 151 -18.78 -5.61 0.37
N SER A 152 -20.06 -5.65 0.70
CA SER A 152 -20.69 -6.80 1.36
C SER A 152 -20.74 -8.03 0.44
N THR A 153 -20.90 -9.22 1.03
CA THR A 153 -21.10 -10.49 0.31
C THR A 153 -22.21 -10.38 -0.75
N ALA A 154 -23.31 -9.70 -0.43
CA ALA A 154 -24.44 -9.53 -1.35
C ALA A 154 -24.11 -8.60 -2.52
N GLU A 155 -23.39 -7.50 -2.28
CA GLU A 155 -22.93 -6.59 -3.33
C GLU A 155 -21.95 -7.26 -4.30
N ILE A 156 -21.05 -8.11 -3.78
CA ILE A 156 -20.10 -8.87 -4.59
C ILE A 156 -20.85 -9.83 -5.52
N LYS A 157 -21.80 -10.60 -4.97
CA LYS A 157 -22.65 -11.51 -5.76
C LYS A 157 -23.49 -10.78 -6.79
N GLY A 158 -24.07 -9.64 -6.43
CA GLY A 158 -24.87 -8.80 -7.33
C GLY A 158 -24.08 -8.29 -8.54
N ARG A 159 -22.75 -8.24 -8.44
CA ARG A 159 -21.83 -7.89 -9.55
C ARG A 159 -21.28 -9.11 -10.30
N GLY A 160 -21.81 -10.31 -10.03
CA GLY A 160 -21.35 -11.56 -10.64
C GLY A 160 -20.04 -12.11 -10.06
N GLY A 161 -19.59 -11.57 -8.92
CA GLY A 161 -18.37 -12.00 -8.26
C GLY A 161 -18.58 -13.14 -7.26
N VAL A 162 -17.49 -13.84 -6.94
CA VAL A 162 -17.43 -14.82 -5.83
C VAL A 162 -16.91 -14.10 -4.58
N PRO A 163 -17.68 -14.05 -3.47
CA PRO A 163 -17.21 -13.46 -2.23
C PRO A 163 -16.00 -14.21 -1.65
N PRO A 164 -15.02 -13.51 -1.07
CA PRO A 164 -13.86 -14.15 -0.43
C PRO A 164 -14.23 -15.15 0.65
N SER A 165 -15.26 -14.88 1.44
CA SER A 165 -15.80 -15.81 2.45
C SER A 165 -16.37 -17.11 1.90
N GLU A 166 -16.60 -17.20 0.59
CA GLU A 166 -17.12 -18.38 -0.09
C GLU A 166 -16.05 -19.05 -0.98
N LEU A 167 -14.80 -18.60 -0.93
CA LEU A 167 -13.69 -19.27 -1.60
C LEU A 167 -13.30 -20.54 -0.83
N PRO A 168 -12.94 -21.62 -1.55
CA PRO A 168 -12.75 -22.94 -0.95
C PRO A 168 -11.58 -23.01 0.02
N GLU A 169 -10.51 -22.23 -0.20
CA GLU A 169 -9.33 -22.20 0.67
C GLU A 169 -8.70 -20.80 0.72
N ARG A 170 -7.90 -20.55 1.78
CA ARG A 170 -7.05 -19.36 1.88
C ARG A 170 -6.01 -19.37 0.76
N GLY A 171 -5.80 -18.23 0.09
CA GLY A 171 -4.84 -18.08 -0.99
C GLY A 171 -5.42 -18.19 -2.41
N PHE A 172 -6.70 -18.57 -2.56
CA PHE A 172 -7.42 -18.37 -3.81
C PHE A 172 -7.85 -16.90 -3.92
N PHE A 173 -7.66 -16.27 -5.08
CA PHE A 173 -8.04 -14.88 -5.34
C PHE A 173 -9.19 -14.83 -6.33
N HIS A 174 -10.18 -13.97 -6.06
CA HIS A 174 -11.20 -13.63 -7.04
C HIS A 174 -10.98 -12.21 -7.54
N ARG A 175 -10.71 -12.06 -8.84
CA ARG A 175 -10.66 -10.76 -9.50
C ARG A 175 -12.09 -10.40 -9.97
N PRO A 176 -12.70 -9.29 -9.52
CA PRO A 176 -13.88 -8.78 -10.19
C PRO A 176 -13.48 -8.40 -11.60
N LEU A 177 -14.07 -9.05 -12.60
CA LEU A 177 -13.99 -8.58 -13.98
C LEU A 177 -14.74 -7.25 -14.01
N LEU A 178 -14.01 -6.14 -14.19
CA LEU A 178 -14.64 -4.89 -14.59
C LEU A 178 -15.12 -5.08 -16.05
N PRO A 179 -16.32 -4.57 -16.40
CA PRO A 179 -16.81 -4.57 -17.77
C PRO A 179 -15.87 -3.79 -18.72
#